data_AF-A0A955RYE8-F1
#
_entry.id   AF-A0A955RYE8-F1
#
_cell.length_a   1.000
_cell.length_b   1.000
_cell.length_c   1.000
_cell.angle_alpha   90.00
_cell.angle_beta   90.00
_cell.angle_gamma   90.00
#
_symmetry.space_group_name_H-M   'P 1'
#
loop_
_entity.id
_entity.type
_entity.pdbx_description
1 polymer ?
#
loop_
_entity_poly.entity_id
_entity_poly.type
_entity_poly.pdbx_seq_one_letter_code
_entity_poly.pdbx_strand_id
1 'polypeptide(L)'
;AAETGAAPMWAHFNCRLGANMLREAAALTTQVTGEIIPSDKPGLLAMAVRQPAGVVVGIAPWNAPVILGVRALATPLACGNTVVLKSAETCPRTHWLIADTLRAAGLPAGVLNVVGNAPADELEKLGSRIVSGGTDNHLLLVDLRPKNITGKDAATALNKVGITVNKNLIPFDPQKPTVTSGVRIGTPAVTSRGMKEEQMRTIAQLSDQAVLNKDNDAELQKIRKNVHQLTKEFPIYEEL
;
A
#
# COMPACT_ATOMS: atom_id res chain seq x y z
N ALA A 1 -2.81 -18.03 -13.05
CA ALA A 1 -2.98 -19.47 -12.77
C ALA A 1 -1.97 -19.93 -11.72
N ALA A 2 -0.66 -19.86 -11.99
CA ALA A 2 0.37 -20.33 -11.05
C ALA A 2 0.32 -19.66 -9.66
N GLU A 3 0.09 -18.35 -9.58
CA GLU A 3 0.03 -17.64 -8.31
C GLU A 3 -1.30 -17.85 -7.56
N THR A 4 -2.42 -17.78 -8.27
CA THR A 4 -3.75 -17.78 -7.66
C THR A 4 -4.38 -19.18 -7.53
N GLY A 5 -3.67 -20.23 -7.95
CA GLY A 5 -4.22 -21.60 -8.05
C GLY A 5 -5.38 -21.75 -9.03
N ALA A 6 -5.67 -20.73 -9.84
CA ALA A 6 -6.83 -20.72 -10.74
C ALA A 6 -6.66 -21.69 -11.91
N ALA A 7 -7.75 -22.40 -12.24
CA ALA A 7 -7.85 -23.21 -13.44
C ALA A 7 -7.56 -22.37 -14.71
N PRO A 8 -6.89 -22.92 -15.74
CA PRO A 8 -6.54 -22.18 -16.95
C PRO A 8 -7.73 -21.47 -17.61
N MET A 9 -8.89 -22.14 -17.69
CA MET A 9 -10.11 -21.57 -18.26
C MET A 9 -10.57 -20.31 -17.51
N TRP A 10 -10.52 -20.34 -16.17
CA TRP A 10 -10.86 -19.17 -15.34
C TRP A 10 -9.87 -18.02 -15.52
N ALA A 11 -8.57 -18.34 -15.63
CA ALA A 11 -7.53 -17.34 -15.89
C ALA A 11 -7.71 -16.66 -17.25
N HIS A 12 -7.99 -17.43 -18.32
CA HIS A 12 -8.26 -16.89 -19.65
C HIS A 12 -9.51 -16.00 -19.67
N PHE A 13 -10.58 -16.42 -19.00
CA PHE A 13 -11.78 -15.62 -18.84
C PHE A 13 -11.48 -14.29 -18.13
N ASN A 14 -10.72 -14.34 -17.03
CA ASN A 14 -10.29 -13.18 -16.27
C ASN A 14 -9.55 -12.14 -17.13
N CYS A 15 -8.57 -12.59 -17.91
CA CYS A 15 -7.82 -11.71 -18.80
C CYS A 15 -8.68 -11.12 -19.91
N ARG A 16 -9.53 -11.93 -20.56
CA ARG A 16 -10.40 -11.47 -21.66
C ARG A 16 -11.41 -10.43 -21.17
N LEU A 17 -12.05 -10.68 -20.02
CA LEU A 17 -13.00 -9.74 -19.46
C LEU A 17 -12.31 -8.46 -18.98
N GLY A 18 -11.16 -8.56 -18.29
CA GLY A 18 -10.37 -7.39 -17.90
C GLY A 18 -10.00 -6.50 -19.09
N ALA A 19 -9.54 -7.08 -20.20
CA ALA A 19 -9.26 -6.32 -21.42
C ALA A 19 -10.50 -5.61 -21.99
N ASN A 20 -11.67 -6.25 -21.94
CA ASN A 20 -12.92 -5.63 -22.36
C ASN A 20 -13.32 -4.45 -21.46
N MET A 21 -13.11 -4.56 -20.14
CA MET A 21 -13.42 -3.49 -19.20
C MET A 21 -12.56 -2.24 -19.42
N LEU A 22 -11.30 -2.41 -19.83
CA LEU A 22 -10.46 -1.28 -20.22
C LEU A 22 -11.01 -0.56 -21.47
N ARG A 23 -11.48 -1.33 -22.47
CA ARG A 23 -12.12 -0.76 -23.67
C ARG A 23 -13.42 -0.03 -23.34
N GLU A 24 -14.22 -0.61 -22.46
CA GLU A 24 -15.47 0.00 -21.98
C GLU A 24 -15.21 1.29 -21.21
N ALA A 25 -14.23 1.31 -20.30
CA ALA A 25 -13.83 2.51 -19.57
C ALA A 25 -13.34 3.63 -20.51
N ALA A 26 -12.58 3.28 -21.56
CA ALA A 26 -12.17 4.25 -22.57
C ALA A 26 -13.38 4.85 -23.31
N ALA A 27 -14.36 4.02 -23.68
CA ALA A 27 -15.59 4.47 -24.35
C ALA A 27 -16.50 5.31 -23.44
N LEU A 28 -16.49 5.07 -22.12
CA LEU A 28 -17.30 5.79 -21.14
C LEU A 28 -16.95 7.28 -21.08
N THR A 29 -15.71 7.66 -21.39
CA THR A 29 -15.24 9.07 -21.32
C THR A 29 -16.07 10.03 -22.17
N THR A 30 -16.66 9.56 -23.29
CA THR A 30 -17.52 10.37 -24.16
C THR A 30 -18.99 10.35 -23.75
N GLN A 31 -19.36 9.54 -22.74
CA GLN A 31 -20.74 9.36 -22.29
C GLN A 31 -21.03 10.04 -20.95
N VAL A 32 -20.03 10.68 -20.33
CA VAL A 32 -20.21 11.39 -19.05
C VAL A 32 -21.07 12.64 -19.27
N THR A 33 -22.38 12.51 -19.05
CA THR A 33 -23.34 13.62 -19.11
C THR A 33 -23.45 14.34 -17.75
N GLY A 34 -24.09 15.51 -17.72
CA GLY A 34 -24.34 16.27 -16.51
C GLY A 34 -25.35 17.38 -16.74
N GLU A 35 -25.93 17.88 -15.66
CA GLU A 35 -26.82 19.05 -15.71
C GLU A 35 -26.02 20.32 -15.48
N ILE A 36 -26.32 21.36 -16.25
CA ILE A 36 -25.85 22.72 -16.02
C ILE A 36 -27.02 23.47 -15.41
N ILE A 37 -26.85 23.98 -14.19
CA ILE A 37 -27.86 24.86 -13.58
C ILE A 37 -27.83 26.18 -14.38
N PRO A 38 -28.94 26.56 -15.04
CA PRO A 38 -28.98 27.79 -15.84
C PRO A 38 -28.84 29.02 -14.95
N SER A 39 -28.28 30.11 -15.51
CA SER A 39 -28.23 31.38 -14.79
C SER A 39 -29.62 32.01 -14.74
N ASP A 40 -30.00 32.53 -13.58
CA ASP A 40 -31.18 33.35 -13.35
C ASP A 40 -31.00 34.81 -13.79
N LYS A 41 -29.80 35.19 -14.25
CA LYS A 41 -29.46 36.56 -14.69
C LYS A 41 -29.45 36.68 -16.21
N PRO A 42 -30.24 37.60 -16.79
CA PRO A 42 -30.21 37.87 -18.22
C PRO A 42 -28.81 38.24 -18.72
N GLY A 43 -28.39 37.65 -19.85
CA GLY A 43 -27.11 37.95 -20.50
C GLY A 43 -25.90 37.17 -19.98
N LEU A 44 -26.06 36.26 -19.01
CA LEU A 44 -24.97 35.42 -18.50
C LEU A 44 -25.03 33.99 -19.05
N LEU A 45 -23.88 33.49 -19.51
CA LEU A 45 -23.68 32.10 -19.91
C LEU A 45 -23.19 31.28 -18.70
N ALA A 46 -23.91 30.22 -18.34
CA ALA A 46 -23.46 29.23 -17.36
C ALA A 46 -22.73 28.08 -18.07
N MET A 47 -21.54 27.73 -17.59
CA MET A 47 -20.74 26.60 -18.09
C MET A 47 -20.31 25.72 -16.93
N ALA A 48 -20.29 24.41 -17.14
CA ALA A 48 -19.71 23.45 -16.20
C ALA A 48 -18.54 22.72 -16.88
N VAL A 49 -17.42 22.61 -16.17
CA VAL A 49 -16.24 21.86 -16.60
C VAL A 49 -16.06 20.69 -15.64
N ARG A 50 -15.94 19.47 -16.18
CA ARG A 50 -15.62 18.29 -15.39
C ARG A 50 -14.12 18.28 -15.09
N GLN A 51 -13.77 18.02 -13.82
CA GLN A 51 -12.40 17.86 -13.38
C GLN A 51 -12.23 16.49 -12.72
N PRO A 52 -11.06 15.85 -12.83
CA PRO A 52 -10.77 14.64 -12.08
C PRO A 52 -10.87 14.91 -10.58
N ALA A 53 -11.31 13.92 -9.81
CA ALA A 53 -11.38 13.98 -8.36
C ALA A 53 -9.98 14.01 -7.71
N GLY A 54 -8.95 13.57 -8.45
CA GLY A 54 -7.55 13.59 -8.03
C GLY A 54 -7.00 12.18 -7.91
N VAL A 55 -6.67 11.76 -6.68
CA VAL A 55 -6.11 10.43 -6.39
C VAL A 55 -7.23 9.48 -5.96
N VAL A 56 -7.35 8.33 -6.62
CA VAL A 56 -8.30 7.27 -6.29
C VAL A 56 -7.58 6.03 -5.77
N VAL A 57 -8.06 5.49 -4.66
CA VAL A 57 -7.56 4.21 -4.13
C VAL A 57 -8.46 3.08 -4.62
N GLY A 58 -7.88 2.15 -5.37
CA GLY A 58 -8.54 0.91 -5.79
C GLY A 58 -8.10 -0.26 -4.94
N ILE A 59 -9.03 -1.00 -4.35
CA ILE A 59 -8.73 -2.22 -3.58
C ILE A 59 -9.29 -3.42 -4.34
N ALA A 60 -8.45 -4.40 -4.63
CA ALA A 60 -8.83 -5.57 -5.43
C ALA A 60 -8.57 -6.88 -4.68
N PRO A 61 -9.57 -7.77 -4.56
CA PRO A 61 -9.42 -9.08 -3.93
C PRO A 61 -8.90 -10.14 -4.92
N TRP A 62 -8.53 -11.30 -4.39
CA TRP A 62 -7.76 -12.33 -5.09
C TRP A 62 -8.56 -13.35 -5.90
N ASN A 63 -9.88 -13.43 -5.71
CA ASN A 63 -10.74 -14.47 -6.28
C ASN A 63 -10.98 -14.30 -7.80
N ALA A 64 -10.97 -13.06 -8.29
CA ALA A 64 -11.01 -12.72 -9.71
C ALA A 64 -10.00 -11.58 -9.98
N PRO A 65 -8.70 -11.88 -9.85
CA PRO A 65 -7.67 -10.87 -9.58
C PRO A 65 -7.48 -9.89 -10.75
N VAL A 66 -7.61 -10.36 -12.00
CA VAL A 66 -7.49 -9.47 -13.16
C VAL A 66 -8.75 -8.63 -13.34
N ILE A 67 -9.92 -9.26 -13.26
CA ILE A 67 -11.21 -8.56 -13.45
C ILE A 67 -11.37 -7.46 -12.40
N LEU A 68 -11.18 -7.81 -11.13
CA LEU A 68 -11.42 -6.91 -10.01
C LEU A 68 -10.30 -5.87 -9.87
N GLY A 69 -9.06 -6.26 -10.15
CA GLY A 69 -7.93 -5.33 -10.27
C GLY A 69 -8.17 -4.26 -11.33
N VAL A 70 -8.54 -4.69 -12.55
CA VAL A 70 -8.86 -3.76 -13.65
C VAL A 70 -10.09 -2.92 -13.34
N ARG A 71 -11.16 -3.51 -12.77
CA ARG A 71 -12.36 -2.76 -12.37
C ARG A 71 -12.05 -1.60 -11.44
N ALA A 72 -11.13 -1.80 -10.50
CA ALA A 72 -10.78 -0.82 -9.49
C ALA A 72 -9.99 0.38 -10.06
N LEU A 73 -9.35 0.24 -11.23
CA LEU A 73 -8.48 1.28 -11.81
C LEU A 73 -8.95 1.83 -13.16
N ALA A 74 -9.72 1.08 -13.96
CA ALA A 74 -10.00 1.42 -15.36
C ALA A 74 -10.78 2.73 -15.50
N THR A 75 -11.92 2.86 -14.81
CA THR A 75 -12.76 4.06 -14.89
C THR A 75 -12.09 5.30 -14.27
N PRO A 76 -11.46 5.22 -13.07
CA PRO A 76 -10.72 6.34 -12.52
C PRO A 76 -9.64 6.88 -13.47
N LEU A 77 -8.83 5.99 -14.06
CA LEU A 77 -7.80 6.36 -15.03
C LEU A 77 -8.40 7.01 -16.27
N ALA A 78 -9.48 6.44 -16.83
CA ALA A 78 -10.16 6.98 -18.00
C ALA A 78 -10.72 8.38 -17.74
N CYS A 79 -11.22 8.65 -16.53
CA CYS A 79 -11.70 9.97 -16.10
C CYS A 79 -10.59 10.96 -15.70
N GLY A 80 -9.31 10.62 -15.93
CA GLY A 80 -8.17 11.50 -15.67
C GLY A 80 -7.65 11.53 -14.22
N ASN A 81 -8.05 10.56 -13.38
CA ASN A 81 -7.52 10.43 -12.03
C ASN A 81 -6.21 9.63 -12.03
N THR A 82 -5.38 9.85 -11.01
CA THR A 82 -4.31 8.91 -10.68
C THR A 82 -4.84 7.83 -9.75
N VAL A 83 -4.25 6.62 -9.82
CA VAL A 83 -4.72 5.46 -9.06
C VAL A 83 -3.61 4.89 -8.20
N VAL A 84 -3.95 4.59 -6.95
CA VAL A 84 -3.18 3.71 -6.07
C VAL A 84 -3.94 2.40 -5.97
N LEU A 85 -3.44 1.36 -6.64
CA LEU A 85 -3.99 0.00 -6.56
C LEU A 85 -3.38 -0.71 -5.34
N LYS A 86 -4.22 -1.00 -4.35
CA LYS A 86 -3.88 -1.90 -3.26
C LYS A 86 -4.07 -3.34 -3.74
N SER A 87 -2.96 -4.06 -3.86
CA SER A 87 -2.95 -5.47 -4.22
C SER A 87 -3.33 -6.34 -3.02
N ALA A 88 -4.14 -7.37 -3.25
CA ALA A 88 -4.26 -8.50 -2.33
C ALA A 88 -2.91 -9.21 -2.16
N GLU A 89 -2.63 -9.60 -0.92
CA GLU A 89 -1.44 -10.31 -0.46
C GLU A 89 -1.32 -11.73 -1.02
N THR A 90 -2.44 -12.32 -1.45
CA THR A 90 -2.50 -13.68 -2.04
C THR A 90 -2.31 -13.69 -3.56
N CYS A 91 -2.32 -12.53 -4.23
CA CYS A 91 -2.02 -12.44 -5.68
C CYS A 91 -1.21 -11.19 -6.09
N PRO A 92 -0.11 -10.86 -5.39
CA PRO A 92 0.65 -9.64 -5.63
C PRO A 92 1.21 -9.54 -7.04
N ARG A 93 1.77 -10.63 -7.58
CA ARG A 93 2.37 -10.64 -8.93
C ARG A 93 1.32 -10.41 -10.00
N THR A 94 0.13 -10.98 -9.85
CA THR A 94 -0.96 -10.83 -10.82
C THR A 94 -1.42 -9.38 -10.91
N HIS A 95 -1.56 -8.68 -9.77
CA HIS A 95 -1.88 -7.25 -9.80
C HIS A 95 -0.72 -6.38 -10.29
N TRP A 96 0.53 -6.73 -9.97
CA TRP A 96 1.70 -6.07 -10.54
C TRP A 96 1.76 -6.20 -12.07
N LEU A 97 1.46 -7.39 -12.60
CA LEU A 97 1.40 -7.62 -14.04
C LEU A 97 0.37 -6.74 -14.75
N ILE A 98 -0.76 -6.42 -14.11
CA ILE A 98 -1.72 -5.45 -14.66
C ILE A 98 -1.06 -4.07 -14.79
N ALA A 99 -0.37 -3.61 -13.74
CA ALA A 99 0.30 -2.31 -13.78
C ALA A 99 1.44 -2.27 -14.79
N ASP A 100 2.25 -3.33 -14.89
CA ASP A 100 3.33 -3.43 -15.87
C ASP A 100 2.78 -3.44 -17.31
N THR A 101 1.66 -4.15 -17.54
CA THR A 101 0.98 -4.15 -18.84
C THR A 101 0.50 -2.75 -19.22
N LEU A 102 -0.07 -2.00 -18.28
CA LEU A 102 -0.54 -0.64 -18.53
C LEU A 102 0.61 0.35 -18.74
N ARG A 103 1.71 0.22 -17.98
CA ARG A 103 2.93 1.01 -18.22
C ARG A 103 3.50 0.74 -19.61
N ALA A 104 3.59 -0.54 -19.99
CA ALA A 104 4.04 -0.94 -21.33
C ALA A 104 3.11 -0.43 -22.45
N ALA A 105 1.81 -0.25 -22.16
CA ALA A 105 0.84 0.35 -23.08
C ALA A 105 0.96 1.89 -23.19
N GLY A 106 1.89 2.53 -22.47
CA GLY A 106 2.14 3.97 -22.52
C GLY A 106 1.49 4.78 -21.40
N LEU A 107 1.00 4.14 -20.32
CA LEU A 107 0.49 4.86 -19.16
C LEU A 107 1.64 5.68 -18.51
N PRO A 108 1.47 7.00 -18.29
CA PRO A 108 2.54 7.84 -17.76
C PRO A 108 3.02 7.41 -16.35
N ALA A 109 4.29 7.69 -16.05
CA ALA A 109 4.86 7.42 -14.74
C ALA A 109 4.09 8.15 -13.62
N GLY A 110 3.89 7.48 -12.49
CA GLY A 110 3.17 8.01 -11.34
C GLY A 110 1.64 8.01 -11.45
N VAL A 111 1.06 7.76 -12.63
CA VAL A 111 -0.40 7.70 -12.83
C VAL A 111 -1.00 6.47 -12.18
N LEU A 112 -0.30 5.33 -12.20
CA LEU A 112 -0.70 4.10 -11.50
C LEU A 112 0.42 3.62 -10.59
N ASN A 113 0.12 3.58 -9.30
CA ASN A 113 0.98 3.07 -8.25
C ASN A 113 0.37 1.79 -7.67
N VAL A 114 1.19 0.77 -7.39
CA VAL A 114 0.72 -0.47 -6.78
C VAL A 114 1.34 -0.61 -5.40
N VAL A 115 0.53 -0.88 -4.40
CA VAL A 115 0.98 -1.13 -3.03
C VAL A 115 0.52 -2.52 -2.62
N GLY A 116 1.42 -3.32 -2.05
CA GLY A 116 1.13 -4.65 -1.53
C GLY A 116 1.49 -4.79 -0.05
N ASN A 117 1.06 -5.90 0.54
CA ASN A 117 1.37 -6.39 1.89
C ASN A 117 1.69 -7.90 1.78
N ALA A 118 2.49 -8.44 2.70
CA ALA A 118 2.85 -9.86 2.69
C ALA A 118 1.79 -10.71 3.43
N PRO A 119 1.41 -11.90 2.92
CA PRO A 119 0.34 -12.74 3.47
C PRO A 119 0.70 -13.57 4.73
N ALA A 120 1.73 -13.20 5.47
CA ALA A 120 2.03 -13.78 6.77
C ALA A 120 2.82 -12.73 7.56
N ASP A 121 2.18 -12.07 8.51
CA ASP A 121 2.82 -11.01 9.27
C ASP A 121 3.96 -11.64 10.10
N GLU A 122 5.20 -11.47 9.63
CA GLU A 122 6.42 -11.87 10.34
C GLU A 122 6.40 -11.33 11.78
N LEU A 123 5.75 -10.17 12.00
CA LEU A 123 5.50 -9.59 13.30
C LEU A 123 4.64 -10.47 14.22
N GLU A 124 3.65 -11.19 13.70
CA GLU A 124 2.84 -12.14 14.47
C GLU A 124 3.66 -13.37 14.85
N LYS A 125 4.50 -13.88 13.94
CA LYS A 125 5.44 -14.98 14.25
C LYS A 125 6.45 -14.58 15.33
N LEU A 126 6.84 -13.31 15.35
CA LEU A 126 7.72 -12.72 16.35
C LEU A 126 6.97 -12.37 17.66
N GLY A 127 5.69 -12.70 17.78
CA GLY A 127 4.91 -12.53 19.01
C GLY A 127 4.32 -11.13 19.22
N SER A 128 4.27 -10.30 18.18
CA SER A 128 3.49 -9.06 18.20
C SER A 128 2.03 -9.35 17.84
N ARG A 129 1.09 -8.53 18.32
CA ARG A 129 -0.31 -8.64 17.92
C ARG A 129 -0.66 -7.56 16.91
N ILE A 130 -1.27 -7.93 15.79
CA ILE A 130 -1.88 -6.94 14.88
C ILE A 130 -3.28 -6.63 15.40
N VAL A 131 -3.60 -5.34 15.57
CA VAL A 131 -4.85 -4.92 16.26
C VAL A 131 -6.11 -5.51 15.61
N SER A 132 -6.15 -5.56 14.28
CA SER A 132 -7.24 -6.13 13.47
C SER A 132 -7.04 -7.60 13.09
N GLY A 133 -5.94 -8.25 13.53
CA GLY A 133 -5.56 -9.60 13.07
C GLY A 133 -5.02 -9.65 11.64
N GLY A 134 -4.62 -8.51 11.09
CA GLY A 134 -4.10 -8.36 9.73
C GLY A 134 -4.26 -6.93 9.22
N THR A 135 -4.05 -6.72 7.92
CA THR A 135 -4.31 -5.45 7.24
C THR A 135 -4.80 -5.66 5.82
N ASP A 136 -5.79 -4.85 5.40
CA ASP A 136 -6.28 -4.80 4.02
C ASP A 136 -5.72 -3.61 3.24
N ASN A 137 -4.88 -2.76 3.88
CA ASN A 137 -4.35 -1.54 3.28
C ASN A 137 -2.82 -1.43 3.45
N HIS A 138 -2.28 -0.23 3.26
CA HIS A 138 -0.84 0.02 3.22
C HIS A 138 -0.22 0.24 4.61
N LEU A 139 -1.01 0.16 5.67
CA LEU A 139 -0.58 0.35 7.04
C LEU A 139 -1.09 -0.77 7.94
N LEU A 140 -0.38 -1.04 9.02
CA LEU A 140 -0.82 -1.94 10.08
C LEU A 140 -0.58 -1.27 11.42
N LEU A 141 -1.43 -1.62 12.38
CA LEU A 141 -1.33 -1.16 13.75
C LEU A 141 -0.89 -2.33 14.62
N VAL A 142 0.30 -2.19 15.21
CA VAL A 142 0.93 -3.22 16.03
C VAL A 142 0.69 -2.91 17.50
N ASP A 143 0.14 -3.88 18.22
CA ASP A 143 -0.04 -3.89 19.67
C ASP A 143 1.20 -4.49 20.34
N LEU A 144 1.89 -3.67 21.14
CA LEU A 144 3.15 -4.00 21.79
C LEU A 144 2.99 -4.50 23.23
N ARG A 145 1.75 -4.57 23.74
CA ARG A 145 1.46 -5.08 25.09
C ARG A 145 1.95 -6.53 25.31
N PRO A 146 1.86 -7.46 24.35
CA PRO A 146 2.43 -8.81 24.51
C PRO A 146 3.94 -8.81 24.80
N LYS A 147 4.65 -7.75 24.39
CA LYS A 147 6.09 -7.56 24.63
C LYS A 147 6.39 -6.68 25.84
N ASN A 148 5.36 -6.21 26.55
CA ASN A 148 5.46 -5.29 27.69
C ASN A 148 6.26 -4.00 27.36
N ILE A 149 6.06 -3.46 26.16
CA ILE A 149 6.76 -2.26 25.67
C ILE A 149 5.75 -1.19 25.25
N THR A 150 6.05 0.08 25.53
CA THR A 150 5.22 1.21 25.12
C THR A 150 5.50 1.63 23.68
N GLY A 151 4.50 2.24 23.00
CA GLY A 151 4.69 2.79 21.66
C GLY A 151 5.75 3.88 21.60
N LYS A 152 5.90 4.68 22.67
CA LYS A 152 6.96 5.68 22.82
C LYS A 152 8.34 5.03 22.86
N ASP A 153 8.52 3.99 23.67
CA ASP A 153 9.82 3.33 23.81
C ASP A 153 10.21 2.60 22.53
N ALA A 154 9.27 1.90 21.90
CA ALA A 154 9.48 1.24 20.61
C ALA A 154 9.86 2.25 19.52
N ALA A 155 9.13 3.35 19.38
CA ALA A 155 9.47 4.39 18.41
C ALA A 155 10.86 5.00 18.67
N THR A 156 11.26 5.15 19.93
CA THR A 156 12.59 5.65 20.31
C THR A 156 13.69 4.65 19.94
N ALA A 157 13.51 3.38 20.26
CA ALA A 157 14.47 2.32 19.94
C ALA A 157 14.63 2.12 18.43
N LEU A 158 13.53 2.11 17.69
CA LEU A 158 13.54 1.99 16.23
C LEU A 158 14.24 3.18 15.57
N ASN A 159 14.01 4.39 16.08
CA ASN A 159 14.68 5.58 15.55
C ASN A 159 16.21 5.53 15.75
N LYS A 160 16.69 5.00 16.88
CA LYS A 160 18.14 4.79 17.12
C LYS A 160 18.79 3.91 16.04
N VAL A 161 18.06 2.94 15.50
CA VAL A 161 18.57 2.03 14.46
C VAL A 161 18.28 2.48 13.03
N GLY A 162 17.63 3.64 12.85
CA GLY A 162 17.29 4.17 11.52
C GLY A 162 15.98 3.64 10.94
N ILE A 163 15.10 3.08 11.77
CA ILE A 163 13.74 2.69 11.38
C ILE A 163 12.76 3.72 11.96
N THR A 164 12.02 4.41 11.10
CA THR A 164 11.07 5.44 11.53
C THR A 164 9.65 4.90 11.55
N VAL A 165 8.99 4.98 12.70
CA VAL A 165 7.58 4.61 12.89
C VAL A 165 6.84 5.69 13.67
N ASN A 166 5.51 5.62 13.67
CA ASN A 166 4.68 6.52 14.47
C ASN A 166 4.06 5.77 15.66
N LYS A 167 4.28 6.26 16.88
CA LYS A 167 3.57 5.78 18.08
C LYS A 167 2.08 6.09 17.94
N ASN A 168 1.20 5.15 18.25
CA ASN A 168 -0.22 5.26 17.96
C ASN A 168 -1.06 4.57 19.05
N LEU A 169 -2.18 5.19 19.43
CA LEU A 169 -3.15 4.57 20.33
C LEU A 169 -3.75 3.32 19.68
N ILE A 170 -4.12 2.35 20.52
CA ILE A 170 -4.84 1.14 20.12
C ILE A 170 -6.23 1.09 20.77
N PRO A 171 -7.17 0.25 20.31
CA PRO A 171 -8.44 0.05 21.01
C PRO A 171 -8.23 -0.36 22.46
N PHE A 172 -8.91 0.33 23.39
CA PHE A 172 -8.78 0.11 24.84
C PHE A 172 -7.35 0.26 25.35
N ASP A 173 -6.60 1.24 24.82
CA ASP A 173 -5.22 1.52 25.23
C ASP A 173 -5.16 1.89 26.73
N PRO A 174 -4.41 1.17 27.57
CA PRO A 174 -4.23 1.54 28.98
C PRO A 174 -3.28 2.73 29.15
N GLN A 175 -2.51 3.10 28.11
CA GLN A 175 -1.52 4.16 28.17
C GLN A 175 -2.09 5.51 27.73
N LYS A 176 -1.45 6.60 28.18
CA LYS A 176 -1.80 7.97 27.77
C LYS A 176 -1.47 8.20 26.29
N PRO A 177 -2.15 9.13 25.60
CA PRO A 177 -1.85 9.50 24.20
C PRO A 177 -0.39 9.93 23.93
N THR A 178 0.32 10.38 24.96
CA THR A 178 1.75 10.76 24.85
C THR A 178 2.71 9.56 24.91
N VAL A 179 2.24 8.40 25.36
CA VAL A 179 3.03 7.16 25.56
C VAL A 179 2.57 6.07 24.60
N THR A 180 1.27 5.76 24.57
CA THR A 180 0.60 4.73 23.73
C THR A 180 1.09 3.30 23.94
N SER A 181 0.30 2.31 23.53
CA SER A 181 0.67 0.88 23.58
C SER A 181 0.97 0.27 22.20
N GLY A 182 0.96 1.07 21.13
CA GLY A 182 1.16 0.56 19.78
C GLY A 182 1.96 1.47 18.87
N VAL A 183 2.29 0.93 17.70
CA VAL A 183 2.97 1.65 16.61
C VAL A 183 2.25 1.40 15.30
N ARG A 184 2.16 2.44 14.47
CA ARG A 184 1.66 2.37 13.11
C ARG A 184 2.84 2.24 12.15
N ILE A 185 2.79 1.21 11.32
CA ILE A 185 3.81 0.90 10.31
C ILE A 185 3.14 0.94 8.94
N GLY A 186 3.84 1.45 7.92
CA GLY A 186 3.35 1.43 6.54
C GLY A 186 4.44 1.01 5.56
N THR A 187 4.03 0.40 4.46
CA THR A 187 4.92 -0.11 3.40
C THR A 187 5.28 0.87 2.27
N PRO A 188 4.53 1.96 1.95
CA PRO A 188 4.75 2.75 0.72
C PRO A 188 6.17 3.30 0.54
N ALA A 189 6.79 3.79 1.62
CA ALA A 189 8.12 4.42 1.55
C ALA A 189 9.21 3.43 1.12
N VAL A 190 9.14 2.20 1.62
CA VAL A 190 10.14 1.15 1.33
C VAL A 190 9.85 0.44 0.02
N THR A 191 8.56 0.24 -0.33
CA THR A 191 8.18 -0.34 -1.62
C THR A 191 8.51 0.58 -2.79
N SER A 192 8.42 1.90 -2.60
CA SER A 192 8.82 2.87 -3.64
C SER A 192 10.32 2.85 -3.95
N ARG A 193 11.13 2.31 -3.03
CA ARG A 193 12.57 2.06 -3.21
C ARG A 193 12.86 0.71 -3.86
N GLY A 194 11.85 -0.07 -4.20
CA GLY A 194 12.00 -1.40 -4.81
C GLY A 194 12.05 -2.58 -3.83
N MET A 195 11.90 -2.34 -2.52
CA MET A 195 11.90 -3.43 -1.52
C MET A 195 10.65 -4.31 -1.64
N LYS A 196 10.84 -5.63 -1.55
CA LYS A 196 9.80 -6.65 -1.73
C LYS A 196 9.56 -7.43 -0.43
N GLU A 197 8.81 -8.53 -0.52
CA GLU A 197 8.36 -9.32 0.63
C GLU A 197 9.50 -9.88 1.48
N GLU A 198 10.63 -10.23 0.87
CA GLU A 198 11.83 -10.69 1.58
C GLU A 198 12.42 -9.58 2.45
N GLN A 199 12.58 -8.38 1.89
CA GLN A 199 13.05 -7.23 2.65
C GLN A 199 12.05 -6.84 3.73
N MET A 200 10.74 -6.98 3.51
CA MET A 200 9.75 -6.74 4.57
C MET A 200 9.93 -7.69 5.76
N ARG A 201 10.24 -8.97 5.52
CA ARG A 201 10.57 -9.92 6.59
C ARG A 201 11.81 -9.49 7.36
N THR A 202 12.87 -9.08 6.66
CA THR A 202 14.09 -8.56 7.30
C THR A 202 13.81 -7.31 8.13
N ILE A 203 13.02 -6.35 7.62
CA ILE A 203 12.63 -5.15 8.34
C ILE A 203 11.86 -5.50 9.62
N ALA A 204 10.92 -6.46 9.56
CA ALA A 204 10.17 -6.92 10.73
C ALA A 204 11.10 -7.53 11.79
N GLN A 205 12.04 -8.39 11.38
CA GLN A 205 13.03 -9.01 12.28
C GLN A 205 13.96 -7.98 12.93
N LEU A 206 14.50 -7.03 12.15
CA LEU A 206 15.35 -5.96 12.67
C LEU A 206 14.58 -5.03 13.62
N SER A 207 13.31 -4.75 13.30
CA SER A 207 12.43 -3.95 14.16
C SER A 207 12.19 -4.64 15.49
N ASP A 208 11.90 -5.93 15.47
CA ASP A 208 11.65 -6.73 16.66
C ASP A 208 12.88 -6.80 17.57
N GLN A 209 14.05 -7.09 16.97
CA GLN A 209 15.32 -7.09 17.68
C GLN A 209 15.62 -5.74 18.33
N ALA A 210 15.36 -4.63 17.63
CA ALA A 210 15.58 -3.29 18.17
C ALA A 210 14.65 -2.98 19.35
N VAL A 211 13.39 -3.40 19.25
CA VAL A 211 12.39 -3.24 20.31
C VAL A 211 12.76 -4.06 21.54
N LEU A 212 13.15 -5.33 21.37
CA LEU A 212 13.57 -6.20 22.48
C LEU A 212 14.88 -5.73 23.14
N ASN A 213 15.79 -5.13 22.38
CA ASN A 213 17.07 -4.62 22.86
C ASN A 213 17.06 -3.10 23.11
N LYS A 214 15.91 -2.49 23.41
CA LYS A 214 15.73 -1.03 23.52
C LYS A 214 16.73 -0.33 24.47
N ASP A 215 17.22 -1.04 25.49
CA ASP A 215 18.15 -0.53 26.50
C ASP A 215 19.62 -0.98 26.26
N ASN A 216 19.89 -1.78 25.22
CA ASN A 216 21.21 -2.30 24.89
C ASN A 216 21.79 -1.56 23.68
N ASP A 217 22.46 -0.44 23.92
CA ASP A 217 23.00 0.40 22.85
C ASP A 217 24.04 -0.32 21.98
N ALA A 218 24.78 -1.31 22.50
CA ALA A 218 25.73 -2.09 21.71
C ALA A 218 25.03 -2.94 20.64
N GLU A 219 23.91 -3.58 20.98
CA GLU A 219 23.09 -4.33 20.02
C GLU A 219 22.37 -3.39 19.05
N LEU A 220 21.84 -2.25 19.52
CA LEU A 220 21.24 -1.25 18.64
C LEU A 220 22.23 -0.74 17.58
N GLN A 221 23.51 -0.57 17.91
CA GLN A 221 24.53 -0.20 16.93
C GLN A 221 24.77 -1.28 15.88
N LYS A 222 24.72 -2.57 16.24
CA LYS A 222 24.79 -3.67 15.27
C LYS A 222 23.58 -3.69 14.34
N ILE A 223 22.38 -3.55 14.90
CA ILE A 223 21.13 -3.50 14.14
C ILE A 223 21.12 -2.31 13.19
N ARG A 224 21.59 -1.13 13.64
CA ARG A 224 21.73 0.07 12.80
C ARG A 224 22.60 -0.19 11.57
N LYS A 225 23.72 -0.92 11.73
CA LYS A 225 24.58 -1.30 10.59
C LYS A 225 23.83 -2.19 9.60
N ASN A 226 23.04 -3.15 10.07
CA ASN A 226 22.23 -4.02 9.22
C ASN A 226 21.13 -3.25 8.47
N VAL A 227 20.44 -2.32 9.14
CA VAL A 227 19.46 -1.42 8.51
C VAL A 227 20.13 -0.56 7.43
N HIS A 228 21.33 -0.05 7.71
CA HIS A 228 22.09 0.75 6.75
C HIS A 228 22.53 -0.08 5.53
N GLN A 229 22.95 -1.32 5.74
CA GLN A 229 23.31 -2.23 4.66
C GLN A 229 22.11 -2.53 3.76
N LEU A 230 20.96 -2.88 4.35
CA LEU A 230 19.72 -3.10 3.61
C LEU A 230 19.31 -1.86 2.81
N THR A 231 19.39 -0.67 3.40
CA THR A 231 18.99 0.55 2.70
C THR A 231 19.95 1.01 1.61
N LYS A 232 21.23 0.62 1.65
CA LYS A 232 22.19 0.88 0.57
C LYS A 232 21.87 0.11 -0.71
N GLU A 233 21.32 -1.09 -0.59
CA GLU A 233 20.95 -1.93 -1.74
C GLU A 233 19.74 -1.38 -2.52
N PHE A 234 19.01 -0.41 -1.92
CA PHE A 234 17.80 0.19 -2.49
C PHE A 234 17.89 1.73 -2.40
N PRO A 235 18.78 2.39 -3.17
CA PRO A 235 18.96 3.85 -3.11
C PRO A 235 17.69 4.60 -3.53
N ILE A 236 17.52 5.83 -3.01
CA ILE A 236 16.38 6.70 -3.36
C ILE A 236 16.68 7.49 -4.65
N TYR A 237 17.95 7.87 -4.84
CA TYR A 237 18.45 8.56 -6.02
C TYR A 237 19.65 7.75 -6.53
N GLU A 238 19.57 7.22 -7.76
CA GLU A 238 20.68 6.45 -8.35
C GLU A 238 21.82 7.35 -8.86
N GLU A 239 21.54 8.65 -9.05
CA GLU A 239 22.41 9.62 -9.74
C GLU A 239 23.12 10.63 -8.80
N LEU A 240 23.02 10.45 -7.48
CA LEU A 240 23.68 11.26 -6.44
C LEU A 240 24.61 10.40 -5.58
#